data_AF-J5Q5P4-F1
#
_entry.id   AF-J5Q5P4-F1
#
_cell.length_a   1.000
_cell.length_b   1.000
_cell.length_c   1.000
_cell.angle_alpha   90.00
_cell.angle_beta   90.00
_cell.angle_gamma   90.00
#
_symmetry.space_group_name_H-M   'P 1'
#
loop_
_entity.id
_entity.type
_entity.pdbx_description
1 polymer ?
#
loop_
_entity_poly.entity_id
_entity_poly.type
_entity_poly.pdbx_seq_one_letter_code
_entity_poly.pdbx_strand_id
1 'polypeptide(L)'
;MSDTILRYLPANPSWQPSPETATKAVSLLETIIPGADDVKASFADEIRFYDPGENWSGVACSRRWWGDAMEAASTDGFKDLNTVAPCCGAAVSLNDLRYIWPAAFGRFALEAHNPGIGDTTEEQDRKMAECLGAPLRKIWGQV
;
A
#
# COMPACT_ATOMS: atom_id res chain seq x y z
N MET A 1 21.75 -2.76 -7.71
CA MET A 1 20.77 -3.85 -7.55
C MET A 1 19.55 -3.17 -6.94
N SER A 2 18.40 -3.27 -7.58
CA SER A 2 17.16 -2.71 -7.04
C SER A 2 16.69 -3.60 -5.88
N ASP A 3 16.21 -2.98 -4.81
CA ASP A 3 15.60 -3.67 -3.69
C ASP A 3 14.13 -3.93 -4.02
N THR A 4 13.68 -5.16 -3.76
CA THR A 4 12.29 -5.55 -3.93
C THR A 4 11.58 -5.44 -2.58
N ILE A 5 10.45 -4.74 -2.52
CA ILE A 5 9.68 -4.62 -1.28
C ILE A 5 8.25 -5.12 -1.50
N LEU A 6 7.84 -6.11 -0.71
CA LEU A 6 6.43 -6.48 -0.54
C LEU A 6 5.83 -5.66 0.59
N ARG A 7 4.69 -5.00 0.34
CA ARG A 7 3.99 -4.19 1.34
C ARG A 7 2.55 -4.65 1.50
N TYR A 8 2.11 -4.77 2.75
CA TYR A 8 0.70 -4.86 3.11
C TYR A 8 0.24 -3.58 3.80
N LEU A 9 -0.83 -2.99 3.28
CA LEU A 9 -1.43 -1.79 3.84
C LEU A 9 -2.92 -2.00 4.09
N PRO A 10 -3.51 -1.41 5.14
CA PRO A 10 -4.94 -1.43 5.35
C PRO A 10 -5.67 -0.73 4.20
N ALA A 11 -6.82 -1.26 3.77
CA ALA A 11 -7.61 -0.66 2.69
C ALA A 11 -8.15 0.74 3.06
N ASN A 12 -8.35 0.99 4.36
CA ASN A 12 -8.64 2.33 4.91
C ASN A 12 -7.32 3.03 5.30
N PRO A 13 -6.94 4.13 4.61
CA PRO A 13 -5.65 4.79 4.82
C PRO A 13 -5.44 5.34 6.24
N SER A 14 -6.53 5.70 6.93
CA SER A 14 -6.49 6.31 8.26
C SER A 14 -6.36 5.30 9.41
N TRP A 15 -6.64 4.02 9.12
CA TRP A 15 -6.65 2.96 10.12
C TRP A 15 -5.23 2.48 10.44
N GLN A 16 -4.98 2.15 11.70
CA GLN A 16 -3.72 1.56 12.18
C GLN A 16 -4.02 0.42 13.16
N PRO A 17 -3.21 -0.65 13.16
CA PRO A 17 -3.30 -1.69 14.17
C PRO A 17 -2.75 -1.18 15.51
N SER A 18 -3.01 -1.93 16.58
CA SER A 18 -2.25 -1.76 17.83
C SER A 18 -0.78 -2.17 17.62
N PRO A 19 0.18 -1.64 18.40
CA PRO A 19 1.58 -2.09 18.33
C PRO A 19 1.73 -3.60 18.54
N GLU A 20 0.96 -4.20 19.46
CA GLU A 20 0.99 -5.65 19.70
C GLU A 20 0.50 -6.45 18.48
N THR A 21 -0.57 -5.98 17.83
CA THR A 21 -1.09 -6.59 16.60
C THR A 21 -0.07 -6.48 15.47
N ALA A 22 0.60 -5.33 15.33
CA ALA A 22 1.65 -5.16 14.34
C ALA A 22 2.83 -6.10 14.56
N THR A 23 3.29 -6.25 15.81
CA THR A 23 4.36 -7.21 16.15
C THR A 23 3.95 -8.65 15.78
N LYS A 24 2.70 -9.05 16.06
CA LYS A 24 2.19 -10.37 15.65
C LYS A 24 2.17 -10.53 14.13
N ALA A 25 1.81 -9.47 13.40
CA ALA A 25 1.79 -9.48 11.95
C ALA A 25 3.21 -9.56 11.35
N VAL A 26 4.21 -8.90 11.96
CA VAL A 26 5.63 -9.06 11.59
C VAL A 26 6.04 -10.53 11.71
N SER A 27 5.86 -11.14 12.89
CA SER A 27 6.26 -12.53 13.11
C SER A 27 5.53 -13.54 12.20
N LEU A 28 4.26 -13.27 11.89
CA LEU A 28 3.52 -14.07 10.93
C LEU A 28 4.12 -13.94 9.53
N LEU A 29 4.44 -12.72 9.09
CA LEU A 29 5.00 -12.49 7.76
C LEU A 29 6.42 -13.06 7.62
N GLU A 30 7.25 -12.99 8.66
CA GLU A 30 8.55 -13.67 8.72
C GLU A 30 8.40 -15.20 8.55
N THR A 31 7.34 -15.78 9.12
CA THR A 31 7.06 -17.22 8.95
C THR A 31 6.59 -17.55 7.53
N ILE A 32 5.82 -16.65 6.91
CA ILE A 32 5.34 -16.80 5.53
C ILE A 32 6.49 -16.63 4.53
N ILE A 33 7.45 -15.75 4.84
CA ILE A 33 8.54 -15.32 3.95
C ILE A 33 9.88 -15.44 4.68
N PRO A 34 10.36 -16.66 4.94
CA PRO A 34 11.61 -16.87 5.69
C PRO A 34 12.87 -16.43 4.93
N GLY A 35 12.74 -16.12 3.64
CA GLY A 35 13.82 -15.63 2.78
C GLY A 35 13.92 -14.11 2.70
N ALA A 36 13.09 -13.36 3.41
CA ALA A 36 13.19 -11.89 3.47
C ALA A 36 14.44 -11.45 4.23
N ASP A 37 15.09 -10.40 3.75
CA ASP A 37 16.23 -9.78 4.43
C ASP A 37 15.80 -9.11 5.75
N ASP A 38 14.62 -8.48 5.74
CA ASP A 38 14.03 -7.77 6.87
C ASP A 38 12.51 -7.72 6.75
N VAL A 39 11.80 -7.79 7.88
CA VAL A 39 10.35 -7.60 7.95
C VAL A 39 10.05 -6.60 9.06
N LYS A 40 9.34 -5.52 8.72
CA LYS A 40 9.07 -4.44 9.68
C LYS A 40 7.69 -3.82 9.52
N ALA A 41 7.20 -3.31 10.63
CA ALA A 41 5.99 -2.51 10.70
C ALA A 41 6.35 -1.02 10.81
N SER A 42 5.77 -0.21 9.94
CA SER A 42 5.96 1.24 9.88
C SER A 42 4.65 1.94 10.24
N PHE A 43 4.72 2.91 11.16
CA PHE A 43 3.62 3.77 11.57
C PHE A 43 3.92 5.22 11.19
N ALA A 44 2.88 5.96 10.81
CA ALA A 44 2.99 7.36 10.42
C ALA A 44 1.85 8.20 11.02
N ASP A 45 2.19 9.41 11.45
CA ASP A 45 1.21 10.36 11.98
C ASP A 45 0.23 10.81 10.90
N GLU A 46 0.70 10.99 9.67
CA GLU A 46 -0.09 11.39 8.50
C GLU A 46 -0.18 10.26 7.46
N ILE A 47 -1.19 10.33 6.60
CA ILE A 47 -1.37 9.37 5.51
C ILE A 47 -0.21 9.56 4.52
N ARG A 48 0.42 8.46 4.12
CA ARG A 48 1.47 8.45 3.09
C ARG A 48 0.99 7.71 1.85
N PHE A 49 1.52 8.12 0.70
CA PHE A 49 1.38 7.36 -0.54
C PHE A 49 2.50 6.33 -0.65
N TYR A 50 2.14 5.09 -0.94
CA TYR A 50 3.05 3.97 -1.17
C TYR A 50 2.94 3.56 -2.62
N ASP A 51 3.95 3.94 -3.39
CA ASP A 51 4.02 3.66 -4.81
C ASP A 51 4.82 2.37 -5.08
N PRO A 52 4.59 1.73 -6.24
CA PRO A 52 5.31 0.53 -6.65
C PRO A 52 6.73 0.83 -7.19
N GLY A 53 7.25 2.05 -7.05
CA GLY A 53 8.60 2.44 -7.43
C GLY A 53 8.83 2.31 -8.94
N GLU A 54 9.90 1.64 -9.35
CA GLU A 54 10.20 1.43 -10.78
C GLU A 54 9.11 0.64 -11.52
N ASN A 55 8.28 -0.12 -10.80
CA ASN A 55 7.12 -0.80 -11.39
C ASN A 55 6.00 0.19 -11.77
N TRP A 56 6.11 1.49 -11.46
CA TRP A 56 5.06 2.45 -11.78
C TRP A 56 4.68 2.44 -13.27
N SER A 57 3.41 2.15 -13.54
CA SER A 57 2.84 2.21 -14.90
C SER A 57 1.60 3.10 -14.99
N GLY A 58 1.35 3.92 -13.97
CA GLY A 58 0.25 4.88 -13.96
C GLY A 58 -1.11 4.29 -13.59
N VAL A 59 -2.14 5.10 -13.83
CA VAL A 59 -3.54 4.79 -13.50
C VAL A 59 -4.33 4.55 -14.78
N ALA A 60 -5.23 3.56 -14.75
CA ALA A 60 -6.05 3.20 -15.92
C ALA A 60 -6.95 4.36 -16.39
N CYS A 61 -7.47 5.16 -15.45
CA CYS A 61 -8.28 6.35 -15.71
C CYS A 61 -7.40 7.59 -15.96
N SER A 62 -6.69 7.61 -17.10
CA SER A 62 -5.85 8.70 -17.64
C SER A 62 -4.78 9.32 -16.71
N ARG A 63 -3.51 9.18 -17.10
CA ARG A 63 -2.34 9.75 -16.40
C ARG A 63 -2.30 11.29 -16.30
N ARG A 64 -3.05 12.01 -17.14
CA ARG A 64 -2.83 13.47 -17.32
C ARG A 64 -3.26 14.33 -16.13
N TRP A 65 -4.33 13.95 -15.44
CA TRP A 65 -4.89 14.74 -14.33
C TRP A 65 -4.49 14.20 -12.95
N TRP A 66 -4.02 12.94 -12.90
CA TRP A 66 -3.68 12.27 -11.66
C TRP A 66 -2.55 12.97 -10.90
N GLY A 67 -1.55 13.50 -11.62
CA GLY A 67 -0.43 14.24 -11.01
C GLY A 67 -0.92 15.47 -10.24
N ASP A 68 -1.71 16.33 -10.90
CA ASP A 68 -2.27 17.53 -10.28
C ASP A 68 -3.18 17.18 -9.08
N ALA A 69 -3.97 16.11 -9.19
CA ALA A 69 -4.82 15.65 -8.10
C ALA A 69 -3.99 15.11 -6.90
N MET A 70 -2.88 14.43 -7.15
CA MET A 70 -1.94 13.97 -6.13
C MET A 70 -1.25 15.14 -5.42
N GLU A 71 -0.82 16.16 -6.17
CA GLU A 71 -0.21 17.37 -5.61
C GLU A 71 -1.20 18.16 -4.74
N ALA A 72 -2.45 18.28 -5.19
CA ALA A 72 -3.50 18.90 -4.39
C ALA A 72 -3.76 18.12 -3.09
N ALA A 73 -3.85 16.79 -3.16
CA ALA A 73 -4.09 15.95 -1.99
C ALA A 73 -2.89 15.93 -1.02
N SER A 74 -1.66 15.98 -1.52
CA SER A 74 -0.46 15.98 -0.68
C SER A 74 -0.30 17.26 0.13
N THR A 75 -0.86 18.38 -0.35
CA THR A 75 -0.83 19.68 0.34
C THR A 75 -1.52 19.63 1.71
N ASP A 76 -2.51 18.76 1.90
CA ASP A 76 -3.16 18.51 3.20
C ASP A 76 -2.80 17.13 3.79
N GLY A 77 -1.65 16.57 3.41
CA GLY A 77 -1.17 15.28 3.94
C GLY A 77 -2.10 14.12 3.63
N PHE A 78 -2.76 14.14 2.46
CA PHE A 78 -3.67 13.11 1.97
C PHE A 78 -4.91 12.88 2.86
N LYS A 79 -5.33 13.87 3.66
CA LYS A 79 -6.55 13.78 4.50
C LYS A 79 -7.83 13.68 3.68
N ASP A 80 -7.90 14.38 2.55
CA ASP A 80 -8.95 14.22 1.55
C ASP A 80 -8.37 13.67 0.26
N LEU A 81 -8.90 12.52 -0.15
CA LEU A 81 -8.51 11.82 -1.37
C LEU A 81 -9.59 11.92 -2.46
N ASN A 82 -10.70 12.60 -2.18
CA ASN A 82 -11.78 12.74 -3.12
C ASN A 82 -11.45 13.77 -4.19
N THR A 83 -11.80 13.45 -5.43
CA THR A 83 -11.63 14.33 -6.58
C THR A 83 -12.66 14.00 -7.65
N VAL A 84 -12.69 14.79 -8.72
CA VAL A 84 -13.57 14.57 -9.87
C VAL A 84 -12.73 14.22 -11.09
N ALA A 85 -12.96 13.04 -11.65
CA ALA A 85 -12.24 12.58 -12.83
C ALA A 85 -12.66 13.42 -14.06
N PRO A 86 -11.76 14.20 -14.69
CA PRO A 86 -12.13 15.13 -15.75
C PRO A 86 -12.57 14.43 -17.05
N CYS A 87 -12.26 13.15 -17.22
CA CYS A 87 -12.67 12.38 -18.40
C CYS A 87 -14.16 12.05 -18.44
N CYS A 88 -14.83 11.96 -17.28
CA CYS A 88 -16.23 11.54 -17.19
C CYS A 88 -17.06 12.31 -16.16
N GLY A 89 -16.45 13.21 -15.38
CA GLY A 89 -17.11 13.96 -14.31
C GLY A 89 -17.46 13.12 -13.07
N ALA A 90 -16.99 11.88 -12.98
CA ALA A 90 -17.28 11.02 -11.83
C ALA A 90 -16.52 11.49 -10.58
N ALA A 91 -17.21 11.53 -9.44
CA ALA A 91 -16.56 11.63 -8.14
C ALA A 91 -15.81 10.32 -7.84
N VAL A 92 -14.52 10.42 -7.57
CA VAL A 92 -13.62 9.29 -7.35
C VAL A 92 -12.72 9.58 -6.15
N SER A 93 -12.18 8.53 -5.55
CA SER A 93 -11.14 8.63 -4.53
C SER A 93 -9.80 8.20 -5.11
N LEU A 94 -8.72 8.96 -4.88
CA LEU A 94 -7.37 8.57 -5.24
C LEU A 94 -6.99 7.19 -4.66
N ASN A 95 -7.54 6.81 -3.50
CA ASN A 95 -7.35 5.49 -2.89
C ASN A 95 -8.01 4.34 -3.67
N ASP A 96 -9.08 4.63 -4.40
CA ASP A 96 -9.91 3.62 -5.08
C ASP A 96 -9.71 3.60 -6.59
N LEU A 97 -8.78 4.42 -7.09
CA LEU A 97 -8.36 4.37 -8.47
C LEU A 97 -7.72 3.03 -8.81
N ARG A 98 -7.96 2.58 -10.04
CA ARG A 98 -7.29 1.40 -10.59
C ARG A 98 -5.89 1.75 -11.07
N TYR A 99 -4.92 1.60 -10.19
CA TYR A 99 -3.50 1.64 -10.54
C TYR A 99 -3.12 0.39 -11.34
N ILE A 100 -2.32 0.55 -12.40
CA ILE A 100 -1.88 -0.58 -13.25
C ILE A 100 -0.99 -1.53 -12.45
N TRP A 101 -0.07 -0.96 -11.68
CA TRP A 101 0.60 -1.65 -10.59
C TRP A 101 0.02 -1.17 -9.27
N PRO A 102 -0.29 -2.07 -8.32
CA PRO A 102 -0.92 -1.68 -7.07
C PRO A 102 -0.17 -0.55 -6.37
N ALA A 103 -0.91 0.48 -5.95
CA ALA A 103 -0.46 1.55 -5.08
C ALA A 103 -1.50 1.74 -3.98
N ALA A 104 -1.11 2.31 -2.84
CA ALA A 104 -2.05 2.55 -1.75
C ALA A 104 -1.67 3.77 -0.92
N PHE A 105 -2.63 4.21 -0.12
CA PHE A 105 -2.44 5.24 0.89
C PHE A 105 -2.56 4.59 2.27
N GLY A 106 -1.73 5.02 3.22
CA GLY A 106 -1.80 4.45 4.56
C GLY A 106 -0.98 5.21 5.60
N ARG A 107 -1.43 5.10 6.85
CA ARG A 107 -0.64 5.45 8.04
C ARG A 107 0.14 4.26 8.59
N PHE A 108 -0.20 3.06 8.17
CA PHE A 108 0.49 1.83 8.53
C PHE A 108 0.92 1.08 7.27
N ALA A 109 2.13 0.51 7.32
CA ALA A 109 2.61 -0.45 6.34
C ALA A 109 3.38 -1.57 7.03
N LEU A 110 3.13 -2.80 6.60
CA LEU A 110 3.96 -3.95 6.93
C LEU A 110 4.79 -4.30 5.70
N GLU A 111 6.10 -4.26 5.82
CA GLU A 111 7.03 -4.36 4.69
C GLU A 111 7.97 -5.55 4.87
N ALA A 112 8.15 -6.34 3.82
CA ALA A 112 9.20 -7.34 3.71
C ALA A 112 10.18 -6.92 2.61
N HIS A 113 11.45 -6.74 2.98
CA HIS A 113 12.54 -6.38 2.08
C HIS A 113 13.17 -7.62 1.48
N ASN A 114 13.39 -7.60 0.16
CA ASN A 114 13.93 -8.68 -0.66
C ASN A 114 13.36 -10.04 -0.27
N PRO A 115 12.03 -10.24 -0.39
CA PRO A 115 11.33 -11.38 0.19
C PRO A 115 11.73 -12.76 -0.36
N GLY A 116 12.54 -12.83 -1.42
CA GLY A 116 13.04 -14.10 -1.97
C GLY A 116 11.97 -15.01 -2.57
N ILE A 117 10.76 -14.49 -2.80
CA ILE A 117 9.60 -15.19 -3.37
C ILE A 117 9.02 -14.39 -4.54
N GLY A 118 8.28 -15.09 -5.42
CA GLY A 118 7.58 -14.44 -6.54
C GLY A 118 6.32 -13.69 -6.10
N ASP A 119 5.45 -14.34 -5.31
CA ASP A 119 4.31 -13.72 -4.66
C ASP A 119 3.81 -14.57 -3.49
N THR A 120 3.01 -13.99 -2.60
CA THR A 120 2.22 -14.71 -1.60
C THR A 120 0.95 -15.30 -2.22
N THR A 121 0.47 -16.39 -1.62
CA THR A 121 -0.79 -17.05 -1.98
C THR A 121 -2.00 -16.32 -1.37
N GLU A 122 -3.19 -16.51 -1.94
CA GLU A 122 -4.44 -15.95 -1.40
C GLU A 122 -4.69 -16.34 0.06
N GLU A 123 -4.31 -17.56 0.45
CA GLU A 123 -4.43 -18.04 1.82
C GLU A 123 -3.49 -17.30 2.79
N GLN A 124 -2.27 -16.99 2.34
CA GLN A 124 -1.32 -16.19 3.12
C GLN A 124 -1.83 -14.76 3.25
N ASP A 125 -2.33 -14.17 2.16
CA ASP A 125 -2.92 -12.81 2.16
C ASP A 125 -4.12 -12.72 3.11
N ARG A 126 -4.98 -13.75 3.12
CA ARG A 126 -6.12 -13.85 4.04
C ARG A 126 -5.68 -13.93 5.49
N LYS A 127 -4.68 -14.76 5.82
CA LYS A 127 -4.12 -14.85 7.18
C LYS A 127 -3.52 -13.53 7.65
N MET A 128 -2.86 -12.79 6.76
CA MET A 128 -2.35 -11.46 7.07
C MET A 128 -3.49 -10.48 7.39
N ALA A 129 -4.56 -10.48 6.59
CA ALA A 129 -5.73 -9.64 6.82
C ALA A 129 -6.44 -9.98 8.14
N GLU A 130 -6.60 -11.27 8.45
CA GLU A 130 -7.16 -11.75 9.72
C GLU A 130 -6.27 -11.35 10.92
N CYS A 131 -4.95 -11.47 10.77
CA CYS A 131 -3.99 -11.11 11.82
C CYS A 131 -4.03 -9.61 12.14
N LEU A 132 -4.06 -8.76 11.11
CA LEU A 132 -4.17 -7.31 11.28
C LEU A 132 -5.59 -6.88 11.69
N GLY A 133 -6.62 -7.66 11.34
CA GLY A 133 -8.02 -7.33 11.62
C GLY A 133 -8.60 -6.27 10.68
N ALA A 134 -8.03 -6.13 9.49
CA ALA A 134 -8.49 -5.19 8.47
C ALA A 134 -8.29 -5.77 7.05
N PRO A 135 -9.16 -5.43 6.08
CA PRO A 135 -8.89 -5.72 4.68
C PRO A 135 -7.58 -5.06 4.24
N LEU A 136 -6.76 -5.79 3.48
CA LEU A 136 -5.43 -5.33 3.07
C LEU A 136 -5.34 -5.09 1.56
N ARG A 137 -4.45 -4.17 1.19
CA ARG A 137 -3.92 -3.95 -0.15
C ARG A 137 -2.49 -4.46 -0.16
N LYS A 138 -2.15 -5.25 -1.18
CA LYS A 138 -0.81 -5.79 -1.42
C LYS A 138 -0.11 -5.00 -2.52
N ILE A 139 1.12 -4.58 -2.28
CA ILE A 139 1.94 -3.82 -3.22
C ILE A 139 3.30 -4.48 -3.37
N TRP A 140 3.76 -4.57 -4.62
CA TRP A 140 5.14 -4.92 -4.95
C TRP A 140 5.86 -3.68 -5.50
N GLY A 141 6.87 -3.24 -4.76
CA GLY A 141 7.73 -2.13 -5.12
C GLY A 141 9.13 -2.56 -5.56
N GLN A 142 9.72 -1.77 -6.46
CA GLN A 142 11.16 -1.81 -6.76
C GLN A 142 11.75 -0.44 -6.41
N VAL A 143 12.76 -0.41 -5.53
CA VAL A 143 13.43 0.81 -5.04
C VAL A 143 14.94 0.77 -5.24
#